data_AF-A0A1F4PXT7-F1
#
_entry.id   AF-A0A1F4PXT7-F1
#
_cell.length_a   1.000
_cell.length_b   1.000
_cell.length_c   1.000
_cell.angle_alpha   90.00
_cell.angle_beta   90.00
_cell.angle_gamma   90.00
#
_symmetry.space_group_name_H-M   'P 1'
#
loop_
_entity.id
_entity.type
_entity.pdbx_description
1 polymer ?
#
loop_
_entity_poly.entity_id
_entity_poly.type
_entity_poly.pdbx_seq_one_letter_code
_entity_poly.pdbx_strand_id
1 'polypeptide(L)'
;MGALADRFIQFCRSVPGAEEIDALPLAPDQKALKLRSADFFFENRTIIFEIKSLESDTSPKFIAFLKNQGFDLRPGEYIVQDLFASRPNSDELFRTATDIIATAVADGLADGNRQIRDTKTLFSVDNADGVVVLLNGLVEILGPQLVLKRIIERLRKLRQDGSPYHAHVSQIVYFSEKHLVETQHGDSAIAFPVANELVPPVYDVGAFVSHLVEGWAKFNGRWFKAMGGEIVV
;
A
#
# COMPACT_ATOMS: atom_id res chain seq x y z
N MET A 1 4.65 12.04 6.85
CA MET A 1 4.15 10.66 6.75
C MET A 1 3.51 10.27 8.07
N GLY A 2 2.70 9.20 8.10
CA GLY A 2 2.18 8.65 9.36
C GLY A 2 3.23 7.79 10.07
N ALA A 3 3.05 7.53 11.37
CA ALA A 3 4.03 6.79 12.17
C ALA A 3 4.35 5.38 11.63
N LEU A 4 3.38 4.72 10.99
CA LEU A 4 3.60 3.44 10.31
C LEU A 4 4.51 3.56 9.09
N ALA A 5 4.32 4.60 8.27
CA ALA A 5 5.13 4.82 7.08
C ALA A 5 6.59 5.14 7.43
N ASP A 6 6.80 5.99 8.44
CA ASP A 6 8.16 6.32 8.90
C ASP A 6 8.89 5.08 9.42
N ARG A 7 8.22 4.23 10.19
CA ARG A 7 8.77 2.94 10.66
C ARG A 7 9.03 1.98 9.49
N PHE A 8 8.14 1.91 8.51
CA PHE A 8 8.33 1.05 7.34
C PHE A 8 9.53 1.48 6.51
N ILE A 9 9.74 2.79 6.32
CA ILE A 9 10.93 3.33 5.67
C ILE A 9 12.20 2.97 6.45
N GLN A 10 12.19 3.08 7.79
CA GLN A 10 13.32 2.65 8.62
C GLN A 10 13.63 1.16 8.44
N PHE A 11 12.59 0.32 8.36
CA PHE A 11 12.75 -1.09 8.05
C PHE A 11 13.36 -1.30 6.65
N CYS A 12 12.83 -0.65 5.61
CA CYS A 12 13.38 -0.75 4.26
C CYS A 12 14.88 -0.41 4.22
N ARG A 13 15.30 0.65 4.91
CA ARG A 13 16.72 1.03 5.05
C ARG A 13 17.58 -0.02 5.76
N SER A 14 16.98 -0.87 6.60
CA SER A 14 17.67 -1.96 7.29
C SER A 14 17.84 -3.23 6.44
N VAL A 15 17.10 -3.35 5.33
CA VAL A 15 17.19 -4.50 4.43
C VAL A 15 18.50 -4.41 3.63
N PRO A 16 19.34 -5.46 3.63
CA PRO A 16 20.58 -5.46 2.87
C PRO A 16 20.34 -5.19 1.38
N GLY A 17 21.13 -4.28 0.80
CA GLY A 17 21.03 -3.94 -0.62
C GLY A 17 19.87 -3.00 -0.98
N ALA A 18 19.14 -2.46 0.01
CA ALA A 18 18.16 -1.42 -0.21
C ALA A 18 18.85 -0.09 -0.59
N GLU A 19 18.33 0.60 -1.61
CA GLU A 19 18.74 1.94 -1.98
C GLU A 19 17.55 2.89 -1.88
N GLU A 20 17.65 3.93 -1.07
CA GLU A 20 16.67 5.02 -1.04
C GLU A 20 16.87 5.90 -2.27
N ILE A 21 15.88 5.94 -3.16
CA ILE A 21 16.03 6.48 -4.51
C ILE A 21 16.30 7.99 -4.46
N ASP A 22 15.63 8.71 -3.57
CA ASP A 22 15.81 10.16 -3.40
C ASP A 22 17.21 10.53 -2.89
N ALA A 23 17.94 9.58 -2.30
CA ALA A 23 19.33 9.77 -1.88
C ALA A 23 20.35 9.50 -3.00
N LEU A 24 19.91 8.95 -4.14
CA LEU A 24 20.80 8.64 -5.25
C LEU A 24 21.19 9.89 -6.05
N PRO A 25 22.47 10.03 -6.43
CA PRO A 25 22.90 11.15 -7.24
C PRO A 25 22.31 11.03 -8.65
N LEU A 26 21.62 12.08 -9.09
CA LEU A 26 21.13 12.22 -10.46
C LEU A 26 22.08 13.09 -11.29
N ALA A 27 22.37 12.64 -12.51
CA ALA A 27 23.08 13.40 -13.52
C ALA A 27 22.26 14.63 -13.99
N PRO A 28 22.88 15.67 -14.58
CA PRO A 28 22.18 16.90 -14.96
C PRO A 28 21.02 16.68 -15.95
N ASP A 29 21.17 15.77 -16.89
CA ASP A 29 20.15 15.36 -17.85
C ASP A 29 18.97 14.63 -17.18
N GLN A 30 19.25 13.73 -16.24
CA GLN A 30 18.24 13.06 -15.42
C GLN A 30 17.42 14.07 -14.60
N LYS A 31 18.09 15.05 -13.97
CA LYS A 31 17.41 16.14 -13.23
C LYS A 31 16.51 16.99 -14.12
N ALA A 32 16.90 17.19 -15.39
CA ALA A 32 16.14 17.99 -16.33
C ALA A 32 14.78 17.34 -16.70
N LEU A 33 14.64 16.02 -16.54
CA LEU A 33 13.40 15.30 -16.84
C LEU A 33 12.25 15.64 -15.87
N LYS A 34 12.56 16.12 -14.65
CA LYS A 34 11.57 16.48 -13.60
C LYS A 34 10.55 15.37 -13.30
N LEU A 35 10.99 14.12 -13.45
CA LEU A 35 10.19 12.93 -13.13
C LEU A 35 10.11 12.74 -11.62
N ARG A 36 9.05 12.06 -11.16
CA ARG A 36 8.90 11.68 -9.75
C ARG A 36 9.38 10.24 -9.57
N SER A 37 10.41 10.07 -8.76
CA SER A 37 10.92 8.76 -8.35
C SER A 37 9.98 8.09 -7.35
N ALA A 38 10.01 6.77 -7.35
CA ALA A 38 9.50 5.94 -6.28
C ALA A 38 10.48 5.96 -5.09
N ASP A 39 10.14 5.31 -3.98
CA ASP A 39 10.91 5.43 -2.74
C ASP A 39 12.19 4.58 -2.69
N PHE A 40 12.14 3.30 -3.11
CA PHE A 40 13.24 2.35 -2.90
C PHE A 40 13.55 1.46 -4.11
N PHE A 41 14.84 1.13 -4.26
CA PHE A 41 15.29 -0.05 -5.01
C PHE A 41 15.69 -1.18 -4.06
N PHE A 42 15.51 -2.42 -4.53
CA PHE A 42 16.01 -3.64 -3.92
C PHE A 42 16.62 -4.57 -4.97
N GLU A 43 17.35 -5.58 -4.50
CA GLU A 43 17.89 -6.67 -5.33
C GLU A 43 18.65 -6.15 -6.56
N ASN A 44 19.65 -5.30 -6.34
CA ASN A 44 20.43 -4.65 -7.41
C ASN A 44 19.56 -3.89 -8.42
N ARG A 45 18.54 -3.18 -7.92
CA ARG A 45 17.57 -2.38 -8.70
C ARG A 45 16.68 -3.19 -9.64
N THR A 46 16.60 -4.50 -9.45
CA THR A 46 15.63 -5.36 -10.17
C THR A 46 14.22 -5.23 -9.61
N ILE A 47 14.06 -4.66 -8.42
CA ILE A 47 12.78 -4.44 -7.76
C ILE A 47 12.67 -2.98 -7.35
N ILE A 48 11.54 -2.34 -7.66
CA ILE A 48 11.21 -0.94 -7.32
C ILE A 48 10.02 -0.93 -6.37
N PHE A 49 10.15 -0.22 -5.25
CA PHE A 49 9.10 -0.07 -4.25
C PHE A 49 8.61 1.36 -4.21
N GLU A 50 7.29 1.50 -4.25
CA GLU A 50 6.58 2.73 -3.92
C GLU A 50 5.73 2.51 -2.66
N ILE A 51 5.85 3.39 -1.67
CA ILE A 51 5.18 3.32 -0.38
C ILE A 51 4.05 4.37 -0.33
N LYS A 52 2.82 3.91 -0.14
CA LYS A 52 1.64 4.77 0.06
C LYS A 52 1.02 4.52 1.42
N SER A 53 0.91 5.59 2.22
CA SER A 53 0.10 5.57 3.44
C SER A 53 -1.35 5.92 3.10
N LEU A 54 -2.28 5.05 3.44
CA LEU A 54 -3.71 5.34 3.31
C LEU A 54 -4.18 6.38 4.33
N GLU A 55 -3.41 6.62 5.40
CA GLU A 55 -3.75 7.58 6.45
C GLU A 55 -3.63 9.02 5.98
N SER A 56 -2.51 9.38 5.33
CA SER A 56 -2.24 10.76 4.91
C SER A 56 -3.25 11.25 3.88
N ASP A 57 -3.70 10.34 3.02
CA ASP A 57 -4.49 10.69 1.84
C ASP A 57 -6.00 10.61 2.13
N THR A 58 -6.40 9.72 3.05
CA THR A 58 -7.82 9.44 3.33
C THR A 58 -8.33 10.23 4.53
N SER A 59 -7.52 10.39 5.58
CA SER A 59 -7.99 10.96 6.86
C SER A 59 -8.60 12.36 6.71
N PRO A 60 -8.03 13.30 5.94
CA PRO A 60 -8.62 14.64 5.81
C PRO A 60 -10.01 14.63 5.15
N LYS A 61 -10.15 13.87 4.05
CA LYS A 61 -11.44 13.74 3.32
C LYS A 61 -12.48 13.03 4.18
N PHE A 62 -12.06 11.99 4.89
CA PHE A 62 -12.93 11.21 5.75
C PHE A 62 -13.37 11.99 6.99
N ILE A 63 -12.47 12.71 7.66
CA ILE A 63 -12.79 13.60 8.79
C ILE A 63 -13.73 14.72 8.33
N ALA A 64 -13.49 15.34 7.17
CA ALA A 64 -14.37 16.36 6.63
C ALA A 64 -15.77 15.81 6.35
N PHE A 65 -15.87 14.60 5.78
CA PHE A 65 -17.14 13.91 5.60
C PHE A 65 -17.86 13.69 6.93
N LEU A 66 -17.18 13.13 7.94
CA LEU A 66 -17.76 12.90 9.27
C LEU A 66 -18.26 14.20 9.92
N LYS A 67 -17.47 15.28 9.86
CA LYS A 67 -17.89 16.60 10.35
C LYS A 67 -19.14 17.13 9.66
N ASN A 68 -19.24 16.97 8.34
CA ASN A 68 -20.43 17.36 7.58
C ASN A 68 -21.68 16.56 7.96
N GLN A 69 -21.50 15.33 8.47
CA GLN A 69 -22.59 14.51 9.01
C GLN A 69 -22.85 14.76 10.50
N GLY A 70 -22.21 15.79 11.09
CA GLY A 70 -22.39 16.20 12.47
C GLY A 70 -21.62 15.37 13.50
N PHE A 71 -20.62 14.59 13.07
CA PHE A 71 -19.72 13.88 13.97
C PHE A 71 -18.50 14.73 14.28
N ASP A 72 -18.27 15.06 15.56
CA ASP A 72 -17.05 15.71 16.03
C ASP A 72 -16.18 14.69 16.76
N LEU A 73 -15.34 14.00 15.98
CA LEU A 73 -14.59 12.83 16.44
C LEU A 73 -13.10 13.11 16.41
N ARG A 74 -12.40 12.62 17.44
CA ARG A 74 -10.94 12.60 17.45
C ARG A 74 -10.43 11.52 16.48
N PRO A 75 -9.28 11.71 15.81
CA PRO A 75 -8.72 10.66 14.96
C PRO A 75 -8.44 9.37 15.75
N GLY A 76 -8.91 8.22 15.25
CA GLY A 76 -8.36 6.91 15.62
C GLY A 76 -9.13 6.02 16.60
N GLU A 77 -10.35 6.37 17.03
CA GLU A 77 -11.07 5.63 18.10
C GLU A 77 -12.52 5.24 17.78
N TYR A 78 -12.91 5.11 16.51
CA TYR A 78 -14.32 4.85 16.19
C TYR A 78 -14.53 3.81 15.09
N ILE A 79 -15.32 2.80 15.43
CA ILE A 79 -15.91 1.86 14.48
C ILE A 79 -17.00 2.61 13.71
N VAL A 80 -16.76 2.83 12.42
CA VAL A 80 -17.65 3.65 11.58
C VAL A 80 -19.04 3.04 11.43
N GLN A 81 -19.15 1.71 11.50
CA GLN A 81 -20.44 1.02 11.52
C GLN A 81 -21.27 1.43 12.73
N ASP A 82 -20.66 1.52 13.91
CA ASP A 82 -21.34 1.92 15.14
C ASP A 82 -21.76 3.40 15.09
N LEU A 83 -20.92 4.26 14.50
CA LEU A 83 -21.25 5.68 14.30
C LEU A 83 -22.50 5.88 13.45
N PHE A 84 -22.68 5.04 12.41
CA PHE A 84 -23.79 5.18 11.47
C PHE A 84 -25.03 4.38 11.86
N ALA A 85 -24.89 3.34 12.69
CA ALA A 85 -25.98 2.45 13.07
C ALA A 85 -27.20 3.18 13.67
N SER A 86 -26.98 4.30 14.36
CA SER A 86 -28.06 5.10 14.97
C SER A 86 -28.69 6.12 14.03
N ARG A 87 -28.28 6.19 12.76
CA ARG A 87 -28.77 7.17 11.77
C ARG A 87 -29.80 6.55 10.82
N PRO A 88 -30.88 7.28 10.48
CA PRO A 88 -31.89 6.80 9.52
C PRO A 88 -31.36 6.48 8.11
N ASN A 89 -30.23 7.08 7.72
CA ASN A 89 -29.57 6.91 6.42
C ASN A 89 -28.23 6.14 6.52
N SER A 90 -28.11 5.20 7.47
CA SER A 90 -26.89 4.44 7.77
C SER A 90 -26.21 3.84 6.52
N ASP A 91 -26.99 3.24 5.62
CA ASP A 91 -26.47 2.56 4.43
C ASP A 91 -25.83 3.51 3.44
N GLU A 92 -26.42 4.69 3.24
CA GLU A 92 -25.88 5.72 2.37
C GLU A 92 -24.58 6.28 2.92
N LEU A 93 -24.54 6.56 4.23
CA LEU A 93 -23.35 7.03 4.93
C LEU A 93 -22.21 6.03 4.83
N PHE A 94 -22.50 4.75 5.06
CA PHE A 94 -21.52 3.68 4.97
C PHE A 94 -20.98 3.52 3.55
N ARG A 95 -21.84 3.62 2.53
CA ARG A 95 -21.43 3.59 1.12
C ARG A 95 -20.52 4.76 0.79
N THR A 96 -20.88 5.99 1.14
CA THR A 96 -20.06 7.17 0.87
C THR A 96 -18.71 7.11 1.59
N ALA A 97 -18.70 6.67 2.84
CA ALA A 97 -17.47 6.43 3.59
C ALA A 97 -16.56 5.43 2.87
N THR A 98 -17.13 4.31 2.43
CA THR A 98 -16.44 3.28 1.65
C THR A 98 -15.87 3.84 0.35
N ASP A 99 -16.63 4.65 -0.38
CA ASP A 99 -16.23 5.24 -1.67
C ASP A 99 -15.05 6.23 -1.53
N ILE A 100 -15.05 7.07 -0.49
CA ILE A 100 -13.95 8.00 -0.19
C ILE A 100 -12.64 7.22 -0.09
N ILE A 101 -12.67 6.09 0.61
CA ILE A 101 -11.47 5.32 0.88
C ILE A 101 -11.08 4.44 -0.30
N ALA A 102 -12.06 3.83 -0.97
CA ALA A 102 -11.84 3.08 -2.20
C ALA A 102 -11.22 3.97 -3.31
N THR A 103 -11.49 5.27 -3.28
CA THR A 103 -10.85 6.28 -4.12
C THR A 103 -9.40 6.49 -3.73
N ALA A 104 -9.08 6.60 -2.42
CA ALA A 104 -7.70 6.74 -1.96
C ALA A 104 -6.81 5.55 -2.36
N VAL A 105 -7.31 4.31 -2.23
CA VAL A 105 -6.60 3.12 -2.74
C VAL A 105 -6.40 3.21 -4.26
N ALA A 106 -7.44 3.60 -5.01
CA ALA A 106 -7.37 3.68 -6.46
C ALA A 106 -6.40 4.75 -6.97
N ASP A 107 -6.34 5.89 -6.29
CA ASP A 107 -5.47 7.03 -6.58
C ASP A 107 -4.03 6.69 -6.19
N GLY A 108 -3.81 6.11 -5.01
CA GLY A 108 -2.49 5.67 -4.55
C GLY A 108 -1.85 4.66 -5.50
N LEU A 109 -2.63 3.68 -6.00
CA LEU A 109 -2.14 2.74 -7.01
C LEU A 109 -1.83 3.40 -8.35
N ALA A 110 -2.68 4.32 -8.82
CA ALA A 110 -2.44 5.01 -10.09
C ALA A 110 -1.21 5.92 -10.01
N ASP A 111 -1.00 6.57 -8.87
CA ASP A 111 0.17 7.40 -8.62
C ASP A 111 1.42 6.55 -8.50
N GLY A 112 1.40 5.47 -7.72
CA GLY A 112 2.55 4.58 -7.59
C GLY A 112 2.96 3.92 -8.90
N ASN A 113 2.00 3.51 -9.74
CA ASN A 113 2.30 3.05 -11.10
C ASN A 113 3.03 4.11 -11.94
N ARG A 114 2.67 5.41 -11.81
CA ARG A 114 3.38 6.49 -12.50
C ARG A 114 4.78 6.68 -11.95
N GLN A 115 4.95 6.71 -10.63
CA GLN A 115 6.26 6.91 -9.99
C GLN A 115 7.21 5.75 -10.32
N ILE A 116 6.72 4.51 -10.34
CA ILE A 116 7.52 3.35 -10.78
C ILE A 116 7.93 3.49 -12.25
N ARG A 117 7.00 3.82 -13.16
CA ARG A 117 7.33 4.06 -14.57
C ARG A 117 8.41 5.14 -14.73
N ASP A 118 8.22 6.24 -14.02
CA ASP A 118 9.10 7.41 -14.06
C ASP A 118 10.49 7.05 -13.51
N THR A 119 10.56 6.23 -12.46
CA THR A 119 11.80 5.67 -11.90
C THR A 119 12.52 4.77 -12.90
N LYS A 120 11.78 3.85 -13.56
CA LYS A 120 12.34 2.99 -14.61
C LYS A 120 13.02 3.81 -15.70
N THR A 121 12.34 4.87 -16.13
CA THR A 121 12.86 5.81 -17.13
C THR A 121 14.09 6.56 -16.61
N LEU A 122 14.00 7.10 -15.39
CA LEU A 122 15.04 7.92 -14.78
C LEU A 122 16.36 7.15 -14.61
N PHE A 123 16.30 5.88 -14.23
CA PHE A 123 17.46 5.04 -13.96
C PHE A 123 17.77 4.01 -15.04
N SER A 124 17.01 4.01 -16.16
CA SER A 124 17.16 3.05 -17.26
C SER A 124 17.06 1.59 -16.81
N VAL A 125 16.07 1.29 -15.97
CA VAL A 125 15.80 -0.04 -15.40
C VAL A 125 14.42 -0.57 -15.83
N ASP A 126 14.14 -0.53 -17.13
CA ASP A 126 12.81 -0.82 -17.70
C ASP A 126 12.23 -2.19 -17.30
N ASN A 127 13.11 -3.19 -17.12
CA ASN A 127 12.74 -4.56 -16.77
C ASN A 127 12.49 -4.78 -15.28
N ALA A 128 12.75 -3.80 -14.40
CA ALA A 128 12.58 -3.97 -12.96
C ALA A 128 11.11 -4.23 -12.58
N ASP A 129 10.87 -5.09 -11.60
CA ASP A 129 9.52 -5.35 -11.09
C ASP A 129 9.05 -4.22 -10.19
N GLY A 130 7.82 -3.75 -10.41
CA GLY A 130 7.24 -2.67 -9.63
C GLY A 130 6.30 -3.19 -8.54
N VAL A 131 6.55 -2.75 -7.31
CA VAL A 131 5.75 -3.09 -6.14
C VAL A 131 5.18 -1.82 -5.53
N VAL A 132 3.86 -1.80 -5.32
CA VAL A 132 3.23 -0.76 -4.50
C VAL A 132 2.92 -1.31 -3.11
N VAL A 133 3.49 -0.69 -2.09
CA VAL A 133 3.21 -0.97 -0.69
C VAL A 133 2.11 -0.03 -0.19
N LEU A 134 1.01 -0.59 0.29
CA LEU A 134 -0.10 0.14 0.90
C LEU A 134 -0.07 -0.05 2.42
N LEU A 135 0.06 1.04 3.16
CA LEU A 135 0.15 1.04 4.62
C LEU A 135 -1.14 1.60 5.24
N ASN A 136 -1.76 0.85 6.14
CA ASN A 136 -2.93 1.28 6.91
C ASN A 136 -2.73 1.11 8.42
N GLY A 137 -2.29 2.17 9.10
CA GLY A 137 -2.11 2.17 10.56
C GLY A 137 -3.18 2.93 11.34
N LEU A 138 -4.19 3.55 10.71
CA LEU A 138 -5.24 4.30 11.43
C LEU A 138 -6.69 4.05 11.00
N VAL A 139 -6.93 3.52 9.80
CA VAL A 139 -8.29 3.48 9.23
C VAL A 139 -8.94 2.12 9.49
N GLU A 140 -9.74 2.02 10.55
CA GLU A 140 -10.46 0.80 10.95
C GLU A 140 -11.57 0.40 9.97
N ILE A 141 -12.25 1.38 9.35
CA ILE A 141 -13.27 1.11 8.33
C ILE A 141 -12.69 0.37 7.10
N LEU A 142 -11.37 0.40 6.91
CA LEU A 142 -10.69 -0.40 5.90
C LEU A 142 -10.46 -1.84 6.34
N GLY A 143 -11.56 -2.57 6.53
CA GLY A 143 -11.49 -4.01 6.65
C GLY A 143 -10.61 -4.60 5.53
N PRO A 144 -9.67 -5.50 5.83
CA PRO A 144 -8.72 -6.08 4.87
C PRO A 144 -9.38 -6.58 3.57
N GLN A 145 -10.59 -7.14 3.70
CA GLN A 145 -11.38 -7.67 2.58
C GLN A 145 -11.83 -6.59 1.60
N LEU A 146 -12.21 -5.40 2.09
CA LEU A 146 -12.61 -4.29 1.23
C LEU A 146 -11.42 -3.76 0.44
N VAL A 147 -10.27 -3.61 1.12
CA VAL A 147 -9.02 -3.18 0.47
C VAL A 147 -8.60 -4.20 -0.59
N LEU A 148 -8.59 -5.49 -0.25
CA LEU A 148 -8.27 -6.57 -1.19
C LEU A 148 -9.17 -6.55 -2.41
N LYS A 149 -10.49 -6.50 -2.22
CA LYS A 149 -11.47 -6.40 -3.31
C LYS A 149 -11.15 -5.20 -4.21
N ARG A 150 -10.86 -4.04 -3.62
CA ARG A 150 -10.58 -2.82 -4.37
C ARG A 150 -9.27 -2.91 -5.15
N ILE A 151 -8.24 -3.51 -4.58
CA ILE A 151 -6.98 -3.78 -5.26
C ILE A 151 -7.23 -4.66 -6.49
N ILE A 152 -7.94 -5.79 -6.32
CA ILE A 152 -8.24 -6.73 -7.41
C ILE A 152 -9.01 -6.04 -8.54
N GLU A 153 -10.07 -5.28 -8.22
CA GLU A 153 -10.84 -4.50 -9.19
C GLU A 153 -9.94 -3.54 -9.99
N ARG A 154 -8.97 -2.91 -9.31
CA ARG A 154 -8.06 -1.95 -9.94
C ARG A 154 -7.02 -2.64 -10.81
N LEU A 155 -6.45 -3.75 -10.38
CA LEU A 155 -5.47 -4.51 -11.17
C LEU A 155 -6.09 -5.08 -12.45
N ARG A 156 -7.36 -5.50 -12.40
CA ARG A 156 -8.10 -6.00 -13.58
C ARG A 156 -8.50 -4.91 -14.59
N LYS A 157 -8.30 -3.62 -14.26
CA LYS A 157 -8.68 -2.53 -15.15
C LYS A 157 -7.77 -2.51 -16.39
N LEU A 158 -8.40 -2.45 -17.56
CA LEU A 158 -7.72 -2.26 -18.84
C LEU A 158 -7.84 -0.82 -19.34
N ARG A 159 -6.93 -0.42 -20.22
CA ARG A 159 -7.02 0.78 -21.05
C ARG A 159 -7.89 0.51 -22.28
N GLN A 160 -8.15 1.56 -23.07
CA GLN A 160 -8.95 1.45 -24.31
C GLN A 160 -8.32 0.51 -25.35
N ASP A 161 -6.99 0.41 -25.36
CA ASP A 161 -6.23 -0.47 -26.25
C ASP A 161 -6.12 -1.92 -25.73
N GLY A 162 -6.79 -2.25 -24.63
CA GLY A 162 -6.74 -3.57 -23.99
C GLY A 162 -5.51 -3.82 -23.12
N SER A 163 -4.56 -2.88 -23.05
CA SER A 163 -3.39 -3.03 -22.18
C SER A 163 -3.74 -2.82 -20.69
N PRO A 164 -2.97 -3.38 -19.75
CA PRO A 164 -3.21 -3.18 -18.32
C PRO A 164 -3.14 -1.70 -17.93
N TYR A 165 -4.08 -1.23 -17.11
CA TYR A 165 -4.08 0.16 -16.65
C TYR A 165 -2.84 0.44 -15.79
N HIS A 166 -2.51 -0.48 -14.88
CA HIS A 166 -1.33 -0.44 -14.00
C HIS A 166 -0.18 -1.30 -14.55
N ALA A 167 0.26 -1.00 -15.77
CA ALA A 167 1.25 -1.80 -16.52
C ALA A 167 2.66 -1.89 -15.88
N HIS A 168 2.96 -1.07 -14.88
CA HIS A 168 4.27 -1.05 -14.22
C HIS A 168 4.25 -1.64 -12.81
N VAL A 169 3.11 -2.18 -12.36
CA VAL A 169 2.96 -2.79 -11.04
C VAL A 169 2.71 -4.28 -11.22
N SER A 170 3.70 -5.11 -10.87
CA SER A 170 3.56 -6.57 -10.88
C SER A 170 2.98 -7.11 -9.57
N GLN A 171 3.16 -6.37 -8.46
CA GLN A 171 2.67 -6.79 -7.16
C GLN A 171 2.25 -5.61 -6.28
N ILE A 172 1.28 -5.84 -5.41
CA ILE A 172 0.89 -4.92 -4.35
C ILE A 172 1.07 -5.64 -3.01
N VAL A 173 1.55 -4.94 -2.00
CA VAL A 173 1.64 -5.48 -0.64
C VAL A 173 0.88 -4.56 0.29
N TYR A 174 -0.12 -5.09 0.98
CA TYR A 174 -0.87 -4.35 1.97
C TYR A 174 -0.39 -4.71 3.37
N PHE A 175 -0.17 -3.72 4.22
CA PHE A 175 0.09 -3.88 5.65
C PHE A 175 -0.95 -3.10 6.45
N SER A 176 -1.52 -3.74 7.47
CA SER A 176 -2.40 -3.09 8.43
C SER A 176 -2.07 -3.44 9.87
N GLU A 177 -1.88 -2.40 10.69
CA GLU A 177 -1.70 -2.55 12.14
C GLU A 177 -2.99 -2.33 12.93
N LYS A 178 -4.06 -1.87 12.26
CA LYS A 178 -5.38 -1.71 12.88
C LYS A 178 -6.20 -2.98 12.93
N HIS A 179 -5.94 -3.88 12.00
CA HIS A 179 -6.61 -5.17 11.95
C HIS A 179 -5.65 -6.21 12.49
N LEU A 180 -6.02 -6.76 13.64
CA LEU A 180 -5.28 -7.81 14.31
C LEU A 180 -5.99 -9.14 14.09
N VAL A 181 -5.21 -10.20 13.93
CA VAL A 181 -5.68 -11.58 13.92
C VAL A 181 -5.09 -12.26 15.14
N GLU A 182 -5.94 -12.82 15.99
CA GLU A 182 -5.49 -13.63 17.12
C GLU A 182 -4.77 -14.88 16.60
N THR A 183 -3.56 -15.12 17.11
CA THR A 183 -2.79 -16.33 16.83
C THR A 183 -2.43 -17.03 18.14
N GLN A 184 -1.95 -18.27 18.03
CA GLN A 184 -1.45 -19.04 19.18
C GLN A 184 -0.25 -18.37 19.90
N HIS A 185 0.34 -17.32 19.32
CA HIS A 185 1.46 -16.55 19.86
C HIS A 185 1.09 -15.09 20.21
N GLY A 186 -0.22 -14.76 20.21
CA GLY A 186 -0.75 -13.41 20.43
C GLY A 186 -1.28 -12.76 19.16
N ASP A 187 -1.59 -11.46 19.23
CA ASP A 187 -2.14 -10.70 18.11
C ASP A 187 -1.11 -10.43 17.00
N SER A 188 -1.48 -10.75 15.76
CA SER A 188 -0.68 -10.50 14.56
C SER A 188 -1.29 -9.40 13.70
N ALA A 189 -0.44 -8.48 13.22
CA ALA A 189 -0.83 -7.53 12.18
C ALA A 189 -1.10 -8.26 10.86
N ILE A 190 -1.98 -7.71 10.04
CA ILE A 190 -2.32 -8.28 8.74
C ILE A 190 -1.38 -7.74 7.68
N ALA A 191 -0.74 -8.63 6.94
CA ALA A 191 -0.10 -8.29 5.68
C ALA A 191 -0.43 -9.33 4.62
N PHE A 192 -0.70 -8.89 3.39
CA PHE A 192 -0.91 -9.81 2.28
C PHE A 192 -0.38 -9.23 0.96
N PRO A 193 0.35 -10.05 0.18
CA PRO A 193 0.66 -9.73 -1.20
C PRO A 193 -0.54 -9.97 -2.11
N VAL A 194 -0.66 -9.19 -3.18
CA VAL A 194 -1.59 -9.38 -4.28
C VAL A 194 -0.83 -9.27 -5.59
N ALA A 195 -0.75 -10.36 -6.34
CA ALA A 195 -0.12 -10.37 -7.65
C ALA A 195 -1.01 -9.69 -8.70
N ASN A 196 -0.40 -8.97 -9.64
CA ASN A 196 -1.07 -8.50 -10.84
C ASN A 196 -0.96 -9.55 -11.94
N GLU A 197 -2.02 -10.35 -12.10
CA GLU A 197 -2.09 -11.41 -13.11
C GLU A 197 -1.90 -10.90 -14.55
N LEU A 198 -2.15 -9.60 -14.81
CA LEU A 198 -1.98 -9.00 -16.12
C LEU A 198 -0.56 -8.48 -16.40
N VAL A 199 0.29 -8.44 -15.37
CA VAL A 199 1.68 -7.96 -15.46
C VAL A 199 2.56 -8.95 -14.71
N PRO A 200 2.89 -10.10 -15.34
CA PRO A 200 3.74 -11.11 -14.71
C PRO A 200 5.13 -10.53 -14.42
N PRO A 201 5.74 -10.88 -13.28
CA PRO A 201 7.03 -10.33 -12.93
C PRO A 201 8.15 -10.93 -13.79
N VAL A 202 9.21 -10.15 -13.98
CA VAL A 202 10.42 -10.58 -14.71
C VAL A 202 11.39 -11.31 -13.78
N TYR A 203 11.43 -10.91 -12.50
CA TYR A 203 12.25 -11.47 -11.43
C TYR A 203 11.37 -12.13 -10.36
N ASP A 204 11.98 -12.76 -9.36
CA ASP A 204 11.26 -13.43 -8.26
C ASP A 204 10.81 -12.44 -7.17
N VAL A 205 10.03 -11.44 -7.57
CA VAL A 205 9.46 -10.44 -6.66
C VAL A 205 8.53 -11.08 -5.62
N GLY A 206 7.90 -12.20 -5.95
CA GLY A 206 7.04 -12.96 -5.04
C GLY A 206 7.80 -13.51 -3.84
N ALA A 207 8.94 -14.17 -4.07
CA ALA A 207 9.81 -14.65 -3.00
C ALA A 207 10.39 -13.48 -2.18
N PHE A 208 10.86 -12.42 -2.85
CA PHE A 208 11.38 -11.24 -2.18
C PHE A 208 10.33 -10.60 -1.24
N VAL A 209 9.11 -10.37 -1.73
CA VAL A 209 8.02 -9.81 -0.93
C VAL A 209 7.67 -10.71 0.25
N SER A 210 7.70 -12.04 0.07
CA SER A 210 7.43 -12.98 1.16
C SER A 210 8.46 -12.82 2.29
N HIS A 211 9.75 -12.79 1.96
CA HIS A 211 10.82 -12.52 2.94
C HIS A 211 10.72 -11.12 3.55
N LEU A 212 10.33 -10.11 2.77
CA LEU A 212 10.17 -8.75 3.26
C LEU A 212 9.04 -8.66 4.30
N VAL A 213 7.92 -9.34 4.07
CA VAL A 213 6.79 -9.36 5.00
C VAL A 213 7.18 -10.05 6.33
N GLU A 214 7.91 -11.16 6.26
CA GLU A 214 8.48 -11.82 7.46
C GLU A 214 9.47 -10.90 8.19
N GLY A 215 10.37 -10.25 7.45
CA GLY A 215 11.33 -9.30 7.98
C GLY A 215 10.66 -8.12 8.67
N TRP A 216 9.56 -7.61 8.11
CA TRP A 216 8.78 -6.54 8.71
C TRP A 216 8.14 -6.99 10.04
N ALA A 217 7.61 -8.20 10.11
CA ALA A 217 7.05 -8.72 11.36
C ALA A 217 8.13 -8.82 12.45
N LYS A 218 9.30 -9.38 12.10
CA LYS A 218 10.47 -9.48 12.99
C LYS A 218 10.97 -8.12 13.46
N PHE A 219 11.07 -7.14 12.56
CA PHE A 219 11.46 -5.76 12.87
C PHE A 219 10.57 -5.13 13.95
N ASN A 220 9.29 -5.51 13.98
CA ASN A 220 8.32 -5.00 14.95
C ASN A 220 8.15 -5.88 16.19
N GLY A 221 8.93 -6.97 16.32
CA GLY A 221 8.76 -7.94 17.40
C GLY A 221 7.39 -8.63 17.38
N ARG A 222 6.79 -8.79 16.19
CA ARG A 222 5.46 -9.40 15.99
C ARG A 222 5.57 -10.69 15.19
N TRP A 223 4.53 -11.50 15.31
CA TRP A 223 4.34 -12.74 14.55
C TRP A 223 3.61 -12.46 13.24
N PHE A 224 3.98 -13.17 12.17
CA PHE A 224 3.32 -13.10 10.87
C PHE A 224 2.49 -14.36 10.60
N LYS A 225 1.30 -14.16 10.02
CA LYS A 225 0.47 -15.24 9.46
C LYS A 225 0.14 -14.90 8.01
N ALA A 226 0.68 -15.67 7.08
CA ALA A 226 0.28 -15.56 5.68
C ALA A 226 -1.19 -16.02 5.52
N MET A 227 -1.96 -15.28 4.73
CA MET A 227 -3.28 -15.76 4.29
C MET A 227 -3.08 -16.90 3.28
N GLY A 228 -3.12 -18.16 3.75
CA GLY A 228 -3.07 -19.35 2.89
C GLY A 228 -2.23 -20.53 3.37
N GLY A 229 -1.43 -20.40 4.43
CA GLY A 229 -0.57 -21.48 4.93
C GLY A 229 0.46 -20.98 5.95
N GLU A 230 1.03 -21.93 6.69
CA GLU A 230 1.75 -21.89 7.98
C GLU A 230 2.43 -20.61 8.48
N ILE A 231 2.43 -20.50 9.81
CA ILE A 231 3.10 -19.46 10.62
C ILE A 231 4.61 -19.58 10.43
N VAL A 232 5.27 -18.50 10.02
CA VAL A 232 6.75 -18.44 9.97
C VAL A 232 7.23 -17.52 11.09
N VAL A 233 8.13 -18.08 11.92
CA VAL A 233 8.75 -17.52 13.13
C VAL A 233 9.77 -16.43 12.79
#